data_AF-A0A7W0MUT9-F1
#
_entry.id   AF-A0A7W0MUT9-F1
#
_cell.length_a   1.000
_cell.length_b   1.000
_cell.length_c   1.000
_cell.angle_alpha   90.00
_cell.angle_beta   90.00
_cell.angle_gamma   90.00
#
_symmetry.space_group_name_H-M   'P 1'
#
loop_
_entity.id
_entity.type
_entity.pdbx_description
1 polymer ?
#
loop_
_entity_poly.entity_id
_entity_poly.type
_entity_poly.pdbx_seq_one_letter_code
_entity_poly.pdbx_strand_id
1 'polypeptide(L)'
;MALGERWQTLWPLGVALALAGAWPFTAQAVHPLALPVGIGVLGLAALALRRLELGIAATLALVPFSDASIGPLADIGLPSSPVEPLLMGLAGGLLVAAYLLPDPTPRRRDGLPLALLAVLTIAVLSALAGLEPRSSLGELARLFQAAALLLATRRICREREQVALVIGGALLGLLLAGGQGLAQAATGSSELYGFDAGGEIVARVQGSFFHPNEFGIYVAILLPLAASVLLAPAMTPRLRILAGIALAVGAPALVLSYSRGAMLGLVLGGLAWLAVTRPRRVLPVAAVAVLLALAVAPSALPSR
;
A
#
# COMPACT_ATOMS: atom_id res chain seq x y z
N MET A 1 -21.07 -3.31 41.75
CA MET A 1 -19.86 -3.12 40.91
C MET A 1 -18.65 -3.47 41.73
N ALA A 2 -18.08 -4.65 41.46
CA ALA A 2 -16.96 -5.19 42.21
C ALA A 2 -15.66 -4.43 41.88
N LEU A 3 -14.72 -4.36 42.84
CA LEU A 3 -13.42 -3.69 42.69
C LEU A 3 -12.65 -4.11 41.42
N GLY A 4 -12.88 -5.32 40.89
CA GLY A 4 -12.30 -5.80 39.64
C GLY A 4 -12.77 -5.06 38.38
N GLU A 5 -14.03 -4.62 38.31
CA GLU A 5 -14.54 -3.88 37.14
C GLU A 5 -13.93 -2.48 37.04
N ARG A 6 -13.69 -1.81 38.17
CA ARG A 6 -13.03 -0.49 38.18
C ARG A 6 -11.58 -0.56 37.72
N TRP A 7 -10.86 -1.63 38.08
CA TRP A 7 -9.46 -1.81 37.66
C TRP A 7 -9.32 -2.04 36.16
N GLN A 8 -10.27 -2.76 35.54
CA GLN A 8 -10.28 -2.98 34.09
C GLN A 8 -10.48 -1.70 33.28
N THR A 9 -11.21 -0.72 33.84
CA THR A 9 -11.45 0.57 33.18
C THR A 9 -10.33 1.59 33.43
N LEU A 10 -9.60 1.49 34.55
CA LEU A 10 -8.60 2.48 34.96
C LEU A 10 -7.19 2.20 34.44
N TRP A 11 -6.81 0.95 34.19
CA TRP A 11 -5.45 0.64 33.71
C TRP A 11 -5.09 1.27 32.35
N PRO A 12 -5.99 1.39 31.33
CA PRO A 12 -5.64 2.04 30.07
C PRO A 12 -5.38 3.53 30.26
N LEU A 13 -6.14 4.16 31.17
CA LEU A 13 -5.95 5.56 31.56
C LEU A 13 -4.60 5.76 32.25
N GLY A 14 -4.23 4.86 33.16
CA GLY A 14 -2.92 4.88 33.83
C GLY A 14 -1.75 4.73 32.86
N VAL A 15 -1.86 3.80 31.90
CA VAL A 15 -0.86 3.64 30.82
C VAL A 15 -0.79 4.88 29.94
N ALA A 16 -1.94 5.44 29.52
CA ALA A 16 -1.98 6.65 28.70
C ALA A 16 -1.34 7.85 29.41
N LEU A 17 -1.62 8.03 30.71
CA LEU A 17 -1.01 9.09 31.54
C LEU A 17 0.49 8.87 31.73
N ALA A 18 0.94 7.63 31.95
CA ALA A 18 2.36 7.31 32.06
C ALA A 18 3.10 7.58 30.73
N LEU A 19 2.52 7.20 29.59
CA LEU A 19 3.09 7.47 28.27
C LEU A 19 3.10 8.98 27.96
N ALA A 20 2.04 9.71 28.30
CA ALA A 20 1.98 11.16 28.17
C ALA A 20 3.04 11.86 29.04
N GLY A 21 3.25 11.38 30.28
CA GLY A 21 4.29 11.87 31.18
C GLY A 21 5.71 11.51 30.74
N ALA A 22 5.90 10.39 30.04
CA ALA A 22 7.18 9.96 29.50
C ALA A 22 7.56 10.67 28.19
N TRP A 23 6.59 11.28 27.49
CA TRP A 23 6.83 11.93 26.20
C TRP A 23 7.85 13.08 26.29
N PRO A 24 7.77 14.06 27.21
CA PRO A 24 8.74 15.16 27.27
C PRO A 24 10.19 14.67 27.42
N PHE A 25 10.42 13.62 28.22
CA PHE A 25 11.74 13.05 28.45
C PHE A 25 12.28 12.34 27.20
N THR A 26 11.45 11.53 26.54
CA THR A 26 11.82 10.84 25.29
C THR A 26 11.99 11.81 24.12
N ALA A 27 11.21 12.89 24.08
CA ALA A 27 11.30 13.95 23.09
C ALA A 27 12.63 14.70 23.18
N GLN A 28 13.12 14.95 24.39
CA GLN A 28 14.40 15.61 24.63
C GLN A 28 15.60 14.68 24.50
N ALA A 29 15.46 13.40 24.90
CA ALA A 29 16.57 12.44 24.90
C ALA A 29 16.83 11.81 23.53
N VAL A 30 15.80 11.62 22.70
CA VAL A 30 15.91 10.92 21.42
C VAL A 30 15.33 11.77 20.28
N HIS A 31 14.00 11.90 20.23
CA HIS A 31 13.29 12.67 19.21
C HIS A 31 11.81 12.82 19.60
N PRO A 32 11.14 13.97 19.35
CA PRO A 32 9.72 14.17 19.70
C PRO A 32 8.74 13.17 19.08
N LEU A 33 9.12 12.53 17.95
CA LEU A 33 8.30 11.52 17.28
C LEU A 33 8.60 10.07 17.71
N ALA A 34 9.69 9.82 18.44
CA ALA A 34 10.12 8.45 18.75
C ALA A 34 9.10 7.68 19.57
N LEU A 35 8.57 8.29 20.65
CA LEU A 35 7.58 7.65 21.51
C LEU A 35 6.21 7.45 20.81
N PRO A 36 5.61 8.46 20.13
CA PRO A 36 4.38 8.25 19.36
C PRO A 36 4.50 7.16 18.30
N VAL A 37 5.62 7.14 17.55
CA VAL A 37 5.89 6.10 16.54
C VAL A 37 6.04 4.74 17.20
N GLY A 38 6.80 4.64 18.29
CA GLY A 38 6.99 3.39 19.04
C GLY A 38 5.67 2.82 19.56
N ILE A 39 4.81 3.67 20.15
CA ILE A 39 3.46 3.27 20.59
C ILE A 39 2.62 2.80 19.40
N GLY A 40 2.68 3.52 18.27
CA GLY A 40 1.99 3.14 17.04
C GLY A 40 2.42 1.76 16.54
N VAL A 41 3.73 1.50 16.48
CA VAL A 41 4.30 0.21 16.06
C VAL A 41 3.90 -0.91 17.02
N LEU A 42 4.00 -0.69 18.34
CA LEU A 42 3.60 -1.68 19.33
C LEU A 42 2.10 -1.95 19.29
N GLY A 43 1.28 -0.92 19.10
CA GLY A 43 -0.16 -1.05 18.93
C GLY A 43 -0.52 -1.84 17.68
N LEU A 44 0.15 -1.57 16.55
CA LEU A 44 -0.01 -2.32 15.31
C LEU A 44 0.42 -3.78 15.46
N ALA A 45 1.56 -4.05 16.10
CA ALA A 45 2.03 -5.39 16.39
C ALA A 45 1.04 -6.15 17.29
N ALA A 46 0.55 -5.52 18.37
CA ALA A 46 -0.44 -6.10 19.25
C ALA A 46 -1.76 -6.39 18.53
N LEU A 47 -2.21 -5.49 17.65
CA LEU A 47 -3.40 -5.69 16.82
C LEU A 47 -3.21 -6.86 15.86
N ALA A 48 -2.06 -6.91 15.17
CA ALA A 48 -1.71 -7.99 14.26
C ALA A 48 -1.69 -9.34 14.96
N LEU A 49 -1.15 -9.42 16.19
CA LEU A 49 -1.12 -10.66 16.97
C LEU A 49 -2.50 -11.10 17.49
N ARG A 50 -3.42 -10.16 17.75
CA ARG A 50 -4.79 -10.48 18.19
C ARG A 50 -5.69 -10.92 17.05
N ARG A 51 -5.55 -10.28 15.89
CA ARG A 51 -6.34 -10.54 14.68
C ARG A 51 -5.42 -10.43 13.47
N LEU A 52 -4.90 -11.55 13.02
CA LEU A 52 -3.90 -11.60 11.95
C LEU A 52 -4.41 -10.95 10.65
N GLU A 53 -5.71 -11.01 10.37
CA GLU A 53 -6.34 -10.33 9.24
C GLU A 53 -6.26 -8.80 9.34
N LEU A 54 -6.30 -8.23 10.55
CA LEU A 54 -6.07 -6.79 10.76
C LEU A 54 -4.60 -6.45 10.57
N GLY A 55 -3.69 -7.36 10.93
CA GLY A 55 -2.26 -7.19 10.65
C GLY A 55 -1.98 -7.11 9.15
N ILE A 56 -2.58 -7.98 8.35
CA ILE A 56 -2.48 -7.92 6.88
C ILE A 56 -3.07 -6.61 6.35
N ALA A 57 -4.29 -6.26 6.79
CA ALA A 57 -4.97 -5.04 6.35
C ALA A 57 -4.14 -3.78 6.70
N ALA A 58 -3.58 -3.72 7.90
CA ALA A 58 -2.70 -2.63 8.33
C ALA A 58 -1.41 -2.58 7.52
N THR A 59 -0.80 -3.73 7.23
CA THR A 59 0.40 -3.79 6.40
C THR A 59 0.12 -3.22 5.01
N LEU A 60 -1.00 -3.61 4.36
CA LEU A 60 -1.41 -3.06 3.06
C LEU A 60 -1.71 -1.56 3.11
N ALA A 61 -2.35 -1.09 4.19
CA ALA A 61 -2.64 0.34 4.36
C ALA A 61 -1.37 1.19 4.54
N LEU A 62 -0.30 0.60 5.06
CA LEU A 62 0.98 1.28 5.33
C LEU A 62 1.98 1.20 4.17
N VAL A 63 1.75 0.36 3.16
CA VAL A 63 2.61 0.26 1.95
C VAL A 63 2.93 1.63 1.30
N PRO A 64 1.99 2.59 1.18
CA PRO A 64 2.30 3.90 0.59
C PRO A 64 3.43 4.65 1.28
N PHE A 65 3.72 4.34 2.55
CA PHE A 65 4.75 4.99 3.34
C PHE A 65 6.07 4.22 3.34
N SER A 66 6.22 3.18 2.51
CA SER A 66 7.43 2.33 2.47
C SER A 66 8.71 3.14 2.23
N ASP A 67 8.69 4.11 1.33
CA ASP A 67 9.84 5.01 1.09
C ASP A 67 9.72 6.36 1.83
N ALA A 68 8.80 6.49 2.79
CA ALA A 68 8.65 7.74 3.53
C ALA A 68 9.91 8.03 4.35
N SER A 69 10.68 9.04 3.93
CA SER A 69 11.88 9.46 4.65
C SER A 69 11.51 10.37 5.81
N ILE A 70 11.94 10.02 7.01
CA ILE A 70 11.82 10.88 8.20
C ILE A 70 13.21 11.45 8.47
N GLY A 71 13.48 12.64 7.92
CA GLY A 71 14.79 13.30 7.95
C GLY A 71 15.54 13.23 9.29
N PRO A 72 14.89 13.51 10.44
CA PRO A 72 15.56 13.46 11.74
C PRO A 72 16.05 12.08 12.21
N LEU A 73 15.60 10.98 11.59
CA LEU A 73 16.03 9.62 11.98
C LEU A 73 17.41 9.27 11.43
N ALA A 74 17.78 9.83 10.28
CA ALA A 74 19.09 9.60 9.67
C ALA A 74 20.22 10.17 10.56
N ASP A 75 19.96 11.30 11.23
CA ASP A 75 20.92 11.98 12.10
C ASP A 75 21.30 11.16 13.35
N ILE A 76 20.46 10.21 13.74
CA ILE A 76 20.68 9.31 14.89
C ILE A 76 21.05 7.87 14.45
N GLY A 77 21.45 7.68 13.19
CA GLY A 77 21.92 6.39 12.67
C GLY A 77 20.83 5.33 12.47
N LEU A 78 19.55 5.73 12.48
CA LEU A 78 18.44 4.85 12.14
C LEU A 78 18.17 4.86 10.62
N PRO A 79 17.51 3.82 10.07
CA PRO A 79 17.11 3.80 8.67
C PRO A 79 16.29 5.04 8.33
N SER A 80 16.63 5.71 7.23
CA SER A 80 15.90 6.89 6.75
C SER A 80 14.43 6.56 6.43
N SER A 81 14.15 5.32 6.02
CA SER A 81 12.81 4.74 5.79
C SER A 81 12.45 3.70 6.86
N PRO A 82 12.00 4.10 8.07
CA PRO A 82 11.70 3.15 9.15
C PRO A 82 10.49 2.24 8.87
N VAL A 83 9.66 2.59 7.88
CA VAL A 83 8.44 1.85 7.54
C VAL A 83 8.76 0.58 6.77
N GLU A 84 9.74 0.59 5.86
CA GLU A 84 10.12 -0.59 5.07
C GLU A 84 10.51 -1.81 5.94
N PRO A 85 11.46 -1.71 6.91
CA PRO A 85 11.80 -2.85 7.75
C PRO A 85 10.64 -3.26 8.66
N LEU A 86 9.78 -2.33 9.07
CA LEU A 86 8.55 -2.64 9.81
C LEU A 86 7.58 -3.48 8.96
N LEU A 87 7.33 -3.08 7.71
CA LEU A 87 6.47 -3.82 6.78
C LEU A 87 7.03 -5.21 6.50
N MET A 88 8.35 -5.33 6.33
CA MET A 88 9.01 -6.62 6.15
C MET A 88 8.87 -7.52 7.39
N GLY A 89 9.10 -6.96 8.59
CA GLY A 89 8.92 -7.65 9.87
C GLY A 89 7.48 -8.10 10.10
N LEU A 90 6.50 -7.24 9.78
CA LEU A 90 5.08 -7.57 9.85
C LEU A 90 4.71 -8.68 8.87
N ALA A 91 5.12 -8.58 7.60
CA ALA A 91 4.84 -9.60 6.60
C ALA A 91 5.44 -10.96 6.95
N GLY A 92 6.70 -10.99 7.39
CA GLY A 92 7.38 -12.20 7.85
C GLY A 92 6.74 -12.79 9.10
N GLY A 93 6.44 -11.95 10.11
CA GLY A 93 5.77 -12.37 11.34
C GLY A 93 4.36 -12.92 11.10
N LEU A 94 3.59 -12.28 10.22
CA LEU A 94 2.27 -12.75 9.79
C LEU A 94 2.35 -14.09 9.06
N LEU A 95 3.35 -14.28 8.20
CA LEU A 95 3.60 -15.56 7.52
C LEU A 95 3.90 -16.67 8.53
N VAL A 96 4.84 -16.43 9.46
CA VAL A 96 5.19 -17.40 10.51
C VAL A 96 3.95 -17.74 11.35
N ALA A 97 3.24 -16.73 11.83
CA ALA A 97 2.00 -16.92 12.58
C ALA A 97 0.96 -17.72 11.78
N ALA A 98 0.82 -17.45 10.48
CA ALA A 98 -0.09 -18.17 9.60
C ALA A 98 0.26 -19.67 9.43
N TYR A 99 1.54 -20.04 9.52
CA TYR A 99 1.99 -21.44 9.47
C TYR A 99 1.97 -22.15 10.83
N LEU A 100 1.97 -21.40 11.94
CA LEU A 100 1.80 -21.95 13.28
C LEU A 100 0.33 -22.30 13.59
N LEU A 101 -0.63 -21.69 12.88
CA LEU A 101 -2.04 -22.04 13.00
C LEU A 101 -2.28 -23.47 12.50
N PRO A 102 -3.02 -24.31 13.25
CA PRO A 102 -3.42 -25.63 12.79
C PRO A 102 -4.13 -25.53 11.44
N ASP A 103 -3.86 -26.49 10.53
CA ASP A 103 -4.55 -26.55 9.25
C ASP A 103 -5.75 -27.49 9.34
N PRO A 104 -6.98 -26.99 9.53
CA PRO A 104 -8.16 -27.84 9.67
C PRO A 104 -8.64 -28.44 8.36
N THR A 105 -8.09 -28.03 7.20
CA THR A 105 -8.54 -28.54 5.90
C THR A 105 -7.38 -28.97 5.01
N PRO A 106 -7.39 -30.20 4.46
CA PRO A 106 -6.43 -30.62 3.45
C PRO A 106 -6.61 -29.73 2.22
N ARG A 107 -5.67 -28.82 2.00
CA ARG A 107 -5.70 -27.93 0.84
C ARG A 107 -5.51 -28.75 -0.43
N ARG A 108 -6.36 -28.48 -1.42
CA ARG A 108 -6.13 -28.89 -2.80
C ARG A 108 -4.76 -28.35 -3.19
N ARG A 109 -3.83 -29.24 -3.58
CA ARG A 109 -2.52 -28.84 -4.10
C ARG A 109 -2.77 -27.97 -5.31
N ASP A 110 -2.48 -26.69 -5.21
CA ASP A 110 -2.41 -25.81 -6.37
C ASP A 110 -0.99 -25.34 -6.59
N GLY A 111 -0.66 -25.02 -7.84
CA GLY A 111 0.69 -24.69 -8.26
C GLY A 111 1.21 -23.35 -7.75
N LEU A 112 0.41 -22.59 -6.97
CA LEU A 112 0.77 -21.23 -6.56
C LEU A 112 2.06 -21.17 -5.73
N PRO A 113 2.28 -21.99 -4.68
CA PRO A 113 3.54 -21.94 -3.93
C PRO A 113 4.75 -22.30 -4.79
N LEU A 114 4.58 -23.23 -5.74
CA LEU A 114 5.63 -23.62 -6.67
C LEU A 114 5.94 -22.49 -7.67
N ALA A 115 4.92 -21.83 -8.20
CA ALA A 115 5.08 -20.67 -9.07
C ALA A 115 5.75 -19.51 -8.35
N LEU A 116 5.37 -19.22 -7.10
CA LEU A 116 6.02 -18.21 -6.28
C LEU A 116 7.48 -18.57 -6.00
N LEU A 117 7.76 -19.84 -5.65
CA LEU A 117 9.13 -20.30 -5.45
C LEU A 117 9.97 -20.14 -6.71
N ALA A 118 9.42 -20.48 -7.88
CA ALA A 118 10.09 -20.30 -9.17
C ALA A 118 10.39 -18.81 -9.43
N VAL A 119 9.42 -17.91 -9.24
CA VAL A 119 9.60 -16.47 -9.40
C VAL A 119 10.66 -15.93 -8.44
N LEU A 120 10.59 -16.29 -7.16
CA LEU A 120 11.57 -15.85 -6.16
C LEU A 120 12.98 -16.39 -6.46
N THR A 121 13.08 -17.64 -6.92
CA THR A 121 14.36 -18.24 -7.31
C THR A 121 14.96 -17.49 -8.50
N ILE A 122 14.17 -17.21 -9.53
CA ILE A 122 14.60 -16.42 -10.70
C ILE A 122 15.03 -15.02 -10.27
N ALA A 123 14.25 -14.36 -9.40
CA ALA A 123 14.59 -13.03 -8.89
C ALA A 123 15.93 -13.03 -8.14
N VAL A 124 16.16 -14.00 -7.25
CA VAL A 124 17.43 -14.14 -6.52
C VAL A 124 18.59 -14.40 -7.48
N LEU A 125 18.43 -15.32 -8.43
CA LEU A 125 19.47 -15.59 -9.43
C LEU A 125 19.76 -14.36 -10.29
N SER A 126 18.73 -13.60 -10.68
CA SER A 126 18.88 -12.35 -11.44
C SER A 126 19.61 -11.28 -10.64
N ALA A 127 19.31 -11.13 -9.35
CA ALA A 127 19.99 -10.18 -8.48
C ALA A 127 21.47 -10.55 -8.25
N LEU A 128 21.77 -11.85 -8.08
CA LEU A 128 23.13 -12.33 -7.92
C LEU A 128 23.96 -12.20 -9.20
N ALA A 129 23.32 -12.27 -10.37
CA ALA A 129 23.97 -12.08 -11.67
C ALA A 129 24.10 -10.60 -12.08
N GLY A 130 23.50 -9.66 -11.34
CA GLY A 130 23.54 -8.23 -11.63
C GLY A 130 24.92 -7.61 -11.42
N LEU A 131 25.21 -6.51 -12.11
CA LEU A 131 26.46 -5.75 -11.96
C LEU A 131 26.61 -5.15 -10.55
N GLU A 132 25.48 -4.80 -9.92
CA GLU A 132 25.44 -4.24 -8.57
C GLU A 132 24.46 -5.03 -7.68
N PRO A 133 24.84 -6.21 -7.16
CA PRO A 133 23.91 -7.05 -6.39
C PRO A 133 23.30 -6.38 -5.16
N ARG A 134 24.00 -5.37 -4.62
CA ARG A 134 23.55 -4.62 -3.43
C ARG A 134 22.34 -3.74 -3.69
N SER A 135 22.23 -3.14 -4.88
CA SER A 135 21.08 -2.29 -5.21
C SER A 135 19.81 -3.12 -5.40
N SER A 136 19.93 -4.39 -5.80
CA SER A 136 18.80 -5.32 -5.93
C SER A 136 18.25 -5.88 -4.61
N LEU A 137 18.93 -5.70 -3.48
CA LEU A 137 18.48 -6.25 -2.19
C LEU A 137 17.14 -5.67 -1.73
N GLY A 138 16.91 -4.37 -1.96
CA GLY A 138 15.64 -3.72 -1.63
C GLY A 138 14.48 -4.27 -2.46
N GLU A 139 14.68 -4.42 -3.76
CA GLU A 139 13.67 -5.02 -4.65
C GLU A 139 13.36 -6.48 -4.29
N LEU A 140 14.40 -7.28 -3.99
CA LEU A 140 14.21 -8.63 -3.50
C LEU A 140 13.41 -8.65 -2.20
N ALA A 141 13.74 -7.80 -1.23
CA ALA A 141 13.01 -7.71 0.04
C ALA A 141 11.53 -7.41 -0.20
N ARG A 142 11.19 -6.47 -1.10
CA ARG A 142 9.80 -6.18 -1.50
C ARG A 142 9.10 -7.37 -2.14
N LEU A 143 9.80 -8.13 -2.99
CA LEU A 143 9.25 -9.37 -3.59
C LEU A 143 8.98 -10.46 -2.54
N PHE A 144 9.92 -10.67 -1.61
CA PHE A 144 9.73 -11.60 -0.49
C PHE A 144 8.59 -11.16 0.42
N GLN A 145 8.48 -9.87 0.72
CA GLN A 145 7.38 -9.30 1.49
C GLN A 145 6.03 -9.53 0.80
N ALA A 146 5.93 -9.28 -0.51
CA ALA A 146 4.72 -9.51 -1.29
C ALA A 146 4.32 -11.00 -1.30
N ALA A 147 5.29 -11.90 -1.50
CA ALA A 147 5.06 -13.34 -1.46
C ALA A 147 4.60 -13.80 -0.06
N ALA A 148 5.23 -13.29 1.01
CA ALA A 148 4.85 -13.56 2.38
C ALA A 148 3.41 -13.12 2.68
N LEU A 149 3.03 -11.89 2.30
CA LEU A 149 1.68 -11.38 2.48
C LEU A 149 0.64 -12.18 1.70
N LEU A 150 0.94 -12.59 0.47
CA LEU A 150 0.05 -13.41 -0.34
C LEU A 150 -0.19 -14.78 0.31
N LEU A 151 0.87 -15.46 0.75
CA LEU A 151 0.77 -16.76 1.42
C LEU A 151 0.07 -16.64 2.78
N ALA A 152 0.38 -15.60 3.56
CA ALA A 152 -0.25 -15.30 4.84
C ALA A 152 -1.76 -15.04 4.67
N THR A 153 -2.13 -14.18 3.71
CA THR A 153 -3.53 -13.86 3.39
C THR A 153 -4.29 -15.11 2.99
N ARG A 154 -3.70 -15.94 2.13
CA ARG A 154 -4.30 -17.21 1.73
C ARG A 154 -4.53 -18.13 2.93
N ARG A 155 -3.60 -18.19 3.88
CA ARG A 155 -3.69 -19.04 5.09
C ARG A 155 -4.73 -18.53 6.09
N ILE A 156 -4.68 -17.24 6.40
CA ILE A 156 -5.45 -16.57 7.46
C ILE A 156 -6.87 -16.25 6.99
N CYS A 157 -7.03 -15.64 5.81
CA CYS A 157 -8.32 -15.14 5.33
C CYS A 157 -9.10 -16.25 4.62
N ARG A 158 -9.98 -16.91 5.38
CA ARG A 158 -10.86 -17.99 4.92
C ARG A 158 -12.31 -17.56 4.83
N GLU A 159 -12.68 -16.60 5.67
CA GLU A 159 -14.03 -16.07 5.74
C GLU A 159 -14.16 -14.79 4.93
N ARG A 160 -15.39 -14.54 4.48
CA ARG A 160 -15.72 -13.37 3.68
C ARG A 160 -15.45 -12.06 4.42
N GLU A 161 -15.64 -12.05 5.74
CA GLU A 161 -15.34 -10.89 6.60
C GLU A 161 -13.83 -10.60 6.65
N GLN A 162 -13.01 -11.62 6.82
CA GLN A 162 -11.54 -11.49 6.85
C GLN A 162 -11.00 -10.94 5.53
N VAL A 163 -11.51 -11.46 4.40
CA VAL A 163 -11.15 -10.95 3.06
C VAL A 163 -11.61 -9.49 2.91
N ALA A 164 -12.81 -9.14 3.39
CA ALA A 164 -13.31 -7.77 3.33
C ALA A 164 -12.43 -6.79 4.14
N LEU A 165 -11.86 -7.23 5.27
CA LEU A 165 -10.91 -6.43 6.05
C LEU A 165 -9.61 -6.18 5.28
N VAL A 166 -9.04 -7.21 4.66
CA VAL A 166 -7.83 -7.09 3.83
C VAL A 166 -8.06 -6.16 2.64
N ILE A 167 -9.21 -6.30 1.97
CA ILE A 167 -9.63 -5.36 0.89
C ILE A 167 -9.74 -3.94 1.46
N GLY A 168 -10.35 -3.77 2.63
CA GLY A 168 -10.43 -2.46 3.30
C GLY A 168 -9.05 -1.84 3.54
N GLY A 169 -8.08 -2.64 3.99
CA GLY A 169 -6.69 -2.21 4.13
C GLY A 169 -6.05 -1.76 2.81
N ALA A 170 -6.23 -2.53 1.73
CA ALA A 170 -5.76 -2.15 0.41
C ALA A 170 -6.41 -0.84 -0.10
N LEU A 171 -7.72 -0.68 0.09
CA LEU A 171 -8.43 0.55 -0.29
C LEU A 171 -8.00 1.76 0.54
N LEU A 172 -7.73 1.55 1.83
CA LEU A 172 -7.17 2.59 2.69
C LEU A 172 -5.76 2.97 2.23
N GLY A 173 -4.94 2.00 1.83
CA GLY A 173 -3.64 2.25 1.21
C GLY A 173 -3.74 3.06 -0.08
N LEU A 174 -4.70 2.74 -0.97
CA LEU A 174 -4.98 3.53 -2.17
C LEU A 174 -5.40 4.97 -1.81
N LEU A 175 -6.29 5.13 -0.83
CA LEU A 175 -6.75 6.43 -0.37
C LEU A 175 -5.59 7.28 0.19
N LEU A 176 -4.72 6.68 1.01
CA LEU A 176 -3.57 7.35 1.60
C LEU A 176 -2.55 7.75 0.52
N ALA A 177 -2.19 6.83 -0.39
CA ALA A 177 -1.30 7.13 -1.51
C ALA A 177 -1.86 8.25 -2.39
N GLY A 178 -3.12 8.13 -2.83
CA GLY A 178 -3.76 9.15 -3.67
C GLY A 178 -3.87 10.49 -2.95
N GLY A 179 -4.19 10.48 -1.65
CA GLY A 179 -4.25 11.68 -0.82
C GLY A 179 -2.91 12.39 -0.72
N GLN A 180 -1.81 11.65 -0.53
CA GLN A 180 -0.45 12.20 -0.57
C GLN A 180 -0.13 12.82 -1.93
N GLY A 181 -0.49 12.15 -3.03
CA GLY A 181 -0.29 12.67 -4.37
C GLY A 181 -1.06 13.98 -4.62
N LEU A 182 -2.33 14.04 -4.22
CA LEU A 182 -3.13 15.26 -4.33
C LEU A 182 -2.62 16.38 -3.42
N ALA A 183 -2.18 16.05 -2.21
CA ALA A 183 -1.58 17.03 -1.31
C ALA A 183 -0.31 17.64 -1.93
N GLN A 184 0.58 16.82 -2.52
CA GLN A 184 1.77 17.29 -3.24
C GLN A 184 1.43 18.19 -4.44
N ALA A 185 0.37 17.86 -5.17
CA ALA A 185 -0.10 18.72 -6.27
C ALA A 185 -0.60 20.07 -5.75
N ALA A 186 -1.32 20.08 -4.63
CA ALA A 186 -1.88 21.30 -4.06
C ALA A 186 -0.81 22.22 -3.43
N THR A 187 0.22 21.65 -2.81
CA THR A 187 1.32 22.41 -2.18
C THR A 187 2.43 22.81 -3.16
N GLY A 188 2.41 22.29 -4.39
CA GLY A 188 3.51 22.47 -5.34
C GLY A 188 4.81 21.78 -4.91
N SER A 189 4.76 20.89 -3.91
CA SER A 189 5.93 20.20 -3.35
C SER A 189 6.26 18.92 -4.12
N SER A 190 6.09 18.92 -5.44
CA SER A 190 6.39 17.75 -6.26
C SER A 190 7.92 17.58 -6.32
N GLU A 191 8.42 16.54 -5.67
CA GLU A 191 9.85 16.32 -5.48
C GLU A 191 10.52 15.88 -6.79
N LEU A 192 11.59 16.61 -7.17
CA LEU A 192 12.73 16.25 -8.03
C LEU A 192 12.52 15.67 -9.46
N TYR A 193 11.42 15.00 -9.76
CA TYR A 193 11.25 14.23 -11.00
C TYR A 193 10.12 14.81 -11.87
N GLY A 194 10.40 15.96 -12.50
CA GLY A 194 9.56 16.54 -13.55
C GLY A 194 10.01 16.12 -14.96
N PHE A 195 9.24 16.50 -15.98
CA PHE A 195 9.71 16.44 -17.37
C PHE A 195 9.57 17.81 -18.02
N ASP A 196 10.49 18.13 -18.93
CA ASP A 196 10.41 19.33 -19.75
C ASP A 196 9.36 19.12 -20.85
N ALA A 197 8.32 19.96 -20.84
CA ALA A 197 7.26 19.98 -21.83
C ALA A 197 7.26 21.32 -22.59
N GLY A 198 8.35 21.60 -23.31
CA GLY A 198 8.43 22.79 -24.16
C GLY A 198 8.95 24.03 -23.44
N GLY A 199 9.89 23.84 -22.51
CA GLY A 199 10.50 24.88 -21.68
C GLY A 199 9.90 24.99 -20.28
N GLU A 200 8.79 24.31 -20.00
CA GLU A 200 8.15 24.27 -18.69
C GLU A 200 8.35 22.90 -18.03
N ILE A 201 8.83 22.89 -16.78
CA ILE A 201 9.00 21.67 -16.01
C ILE A 201 7.63 21.26 -15.45
N VAL A 202 7.03 20.24 -16.04
CA VAL A 202 5.79 19.66 -15.53
C VAL A 202 6.13 18.76 -14.35
N ALA A 203 5.69 19.19 -13.18
CA ALA A 203 5.90 18.49 -11.93
C ALA A 203 5.02 17.23 -11.85
N ARG A 204 5.55 16.14 -11.30
CA ARG A 204 4.87 14.85 -11.19
C ARG A 204 4.65 14.51 -9.73
N VAL A 205 3.47 14.01 -9.39
CA VAL A 205 3.20 13.55 -8.01
C VAL A 205 3.71 12.12 -7.83
N GLN A 206 4.33 11.85 -6.68
CA GLN A 206 4.83 10.53 -6.33
C GLN A 206 4.42 10.08 -4.92
N GLY A 207 3.82 10.97 -4.12
CA GLY A 207 3.51 10.69 -2.72
C GLY A 207 4.79 10.36 -1.94
N SER A 208 4.71 9.38 -1.06
CA SER A 208 5.87 8.87 -0.31
C SER A 208 6.67 7.80 -1.05
N PHE A 209 6.43 7.55 -2.34
CA PHE A 209 7.23 6.64 -3.14
C PHE A 209 8.46 7.34 -3.71
N PHE A 210 9.54 6.58 -3.94
CA PHE A 210 10.78 7.12 -4.49
C PHE A 210 10.64 7.69 -5.91
N HIS A 211 9.77 7.10 -6.73
CA HIS A 211 9.61 7.47 -8.14
C HIS A 211 8.12 7.50 -8.57
N PRO A 212 7.68 8.48 -9.40
CA PRO A 212 6.28 8.62 -9.81
C PRO A 212 5.75 7.41 -10.61
N ASN A 213 6.64 6.63 -11.23
CA ASN A 213 6.22 5.40 -11.91
C ASN A 213 5.78 4.31 -10.93
N GLU A 214 6.48 4.13 -9.81
CA GLU A 214 6.13 3.14 -8.78
C GLU A 214 4.80 3.51 -8.13
N PHE A 215 4.65 4.78 -7.78
CA PHE A 215 3.39 5.35 -7.33
C PHE A 215 2.24 5.07 -8.33
N GLY A 216 2.47 5.38 -9.60
CA GLY A 216 1.48 5.14 -10.65
C GLY A 216 1.10 3.67 -10.76
N ILE A 217 2.08 2.75 -10.73
CA ILE A 217 1.82 1.30 -10.80
C ILE A 217 0.98 0.85 -9.61
N TYR A 218 1.34 1.28 -8.40
CA TYR A 218 0.58 0.96 -7.18
C TYR A 218 -0.88 1.40 -7.28
N VAL A 219 -1.11 2.67 -7.65
CA VAL A 219 -2.45 3.23 -7.82
C VAL A 219 -3.22 2.50 -8.93
N ALA A 220 -2.59 2.28 -10.09
CA ALA A 220 -3.20 1.60 -11.23
C ALA A 220 -3.63 0.15 -10.93
N ILE A 221 -2.90 -0.57 -10.07
CA ILE A 221 -3.28 -1.93 -9.65
C ILE A 221 -4.50 -1.91 -8.72
N LEU A 222 -4.62 -0.91 -7.84
CA LEU A 222 -5.68 -0.85 -6.85
C LEU A 222 -6.98 -0.19 -7.34
N LEU A 223 -6.93 0.65 -8.39
CA LEU A 223 -8.13 1.26 -8.97
C LEU A 223 -9.17 0.23 -9.47
N PRO A 224 -8.80 -0.84 -10.22
CA PRO A 224 -9.74 -1.90 -10.59
C PRO A 224 -10.35 -2.60 -9.39
N LEU A 225 -9.57 -2.83 -8.32
CA LEU A 225 -10.08 -3.39 -7.08
C LEU A 225 -11.14 -2.48 -6.47
N ALA A 226 -10.86 -1.17 -6.35
CA ALA A 226 -11.81 -0.20 -5.82
C ALA A 226 -13.09 -0.12 -6.67
N ALA A 227 -12.97 -0.11 -8.00
CA ALA A 227 -14.13 -0.16 -8.91
C ALA A 227 -14.95 -1.43 -8.72
N SER A 228 -14.29 -2.59 -8.60
CA SER A 228 -14.98 -3.87 -8.39
C SER A 228 -15.76 -3.89 -7.07
N VAL A 229 -15.18 -3.35 -6.00
CA VAL A 229 -15.82 -3.28 -4.68
C VAL A 229 -17.00 -2.31 -4.68
N LEU A 230 -16.84 -1.12 -5.27
CA LEU A 230 -17.90 -0.12 -5.37
C LEU A 230 -19.13 -0.67 -6.10
N LEU A 231 -18.90 -1.41 -7.18
CA LEU A 231 -19.94 -1.99 -8.04
C LEU A 231 -20.49 -3.32 -7.54
N ALA A 232 -19.83 -3.99 -6.59
CA ALA A 232 -20.28 -5.27 -6.05
C ALA A 232 -21.41 -5.07 -5.03
N PRO A 233 -22.67 -5.48 -5.33
CA PRO A 233 -23.80 -5.31 -4.41
C PRO A 233 -23.63 -6.13 -3.12
N ALA A 234 -22.84 -7.20 -3.20
CA ALA A 234 -22.61 -8.11 -2.11
C ALA A 234 -21.59 -7.58 -1.07
N MET A 235 -20.98 -6.41 -1.31
CA MET A 235 -20.06 -5.75 -0.37
C MET A 235 -20.81 -4.82 0.58
N THR A 236 -20.26 -4.63 1.78
CA THR A 236 -20.89 -3.77 2.80
C THR A 236 -20.93 -2.31 2.33
N PRO A 237 -21.97 -1.53 2.68
CA PRO A 237 -22.08 -0.13 2.27
C PRO A 237 -20.87 0.72 2.69
N ARG A 238 -20.32 0.46 3.89
CA ARG A 238 -19.11 1.13 4.39
C ARG A 238 -17.90 0.91 3.49
N LEU A 239 -17.68 -0.33 3.06
CA LEU A 239 -16.56 -0.67 2.18
C LEU A 239 -16.76 -0.09 0.77
N ARG A 240 -18.00 -0.03 0.29
CA ARG A 240 -18.35 0.63 -0.98
C ARG A 240 -18.11 2.13 -0.95
N ILE A 241 -18.45 2.80 0.16
CA ILE A 241 -18.15 4.22 0.37
C ILE A 241 -16.64 4.45 0.37
N LEU A 242 -15.88 3.64 1.14
CA LEU A 242 -14.41 3.71 1.14
C LEU A 242 -13.84 3.54 -0.27
N ALA A 243 -14.34 2.56 -1.03
CA ALA A 243 -13.92 2.32 -2.41
C ALA A 243 -14.25 3.51 -3.34
N GLY A 244 -15.42 4.12 -3.19
CA GLY A 244 -15.81 5.31 -3.94
C GLY A 244 -14.90 6.51 -3.65
N ILE A 245 -14.57 6.76 -2.38
CA ILE A 245 -13.65 7.82 -1.98
C ILE A 245 -12.24 7.50 -2.50
N ALA A 246 -11.76 6.26 -2.34
CA ALA A 246 -10.45 5.83 -2.82
C ALA A 246 -10.32 5.96 -4.35
N LEU A 247 -11.39 5.70 -5.12
CA LEU A 247 -11.43 5.97 -6.57
C LEU A 247 -11.36 7.46 -6.88
N ALA A 248 -12.19 8.26 -6.19
CA ALA A 248 -12.26 9.70 -6.41
C ALA A 248 -10.93 10.40 -6.10
N VAL A 249 -10.15 9.88 -5.17
CA VAL A 249 -8.83 10.39 -4.79
C VAL A 249 -7.72 9.76 -5.64
N GLY A 250 -7.75 8.45 -5.86
CA GLY A 250 -6.69 7.72 -6.57
C GLY A 250 -6.65 7.98 -8.07
N ALA A 251 -7.80 8.13 -8.74
CA ALA A 251 -7.86 8.36 -10.17
C ALA A 251 -7.18 9.68 -10.60
N PRO A 252 -7.49 10.86 -10.01
CA PRO A 252 -6.78 12.08 -10.34
C PRO A 252 -5.30 12.02 -9.95
N ALA A 253 -4.96 11.36 -8.83
CA ALA A 253 -3.57 11.20 -8.44
C ALA A 253 -2.76 10.37 -9.47
N LEU A 254 -3.35 9.32 -10.04
CA LEU A 254 -2.75 8.57 -11.15
C LEU A 254 -2.48 9.48 -12.35
N VAL A 255 -3.45 10.32 -12.74
CA VAL A 255 -3.29 11.27 -13.85
C VAL A 255 -2.12 12.22 -13.60
N LEU A 256 -2.08 12.82 -12.40
CA LEU A 256 -1.03 13.76 -11.99
C LEU A 256 0.35 13.11 -11.81
N SER A 257 0.42 11.78 -11.70
CA SER A 257 1.71 11.07 -11.68
C SER A 257 2.41 11.06 -13.05
N TYR A 258 1.64 11.29 -14.13
CA TYR A 258 2.08 11.15 -15.51
C TYR A 258 2.77 9.81 -15.83
N SER A 259 2.49 8.76 -15.05
CA SER A 259 3.01 7.41 -15.28
C SER A 259 2.27 6.75 -16.45
N ARG A 260 2.75 7.04 -17.67
CA ARG A 260 2.18 6.50 -18.93
C ARG A 260 2.08 4.98 -18.91
N GLY A 261 3.11 4.29 -18.40
CA GLY A 261 3.11 2.83 -18.27
C GLY A 261 2.00 2.31 -17.36
N ALA A 262 1.76 2.98 -16.22
CA ALA A 262 0.69 2.60 -15.31
C ALA A 262 -0.71 2.88 -15.91
N MET A 263 -0.89 4.02 -16.57
CA MET A 263 -2.15 4.34 -17.26
C MET A 263 -2.45 3.35 -18.39
N LEU A 264 -1.44 3.03 -19.22
CA LEU A 264 -1.56 2.03 -20.27
C LEU A 264 -1.85 0.65 -19.68
N GLY A 265 -1.17 0.25 -18.61
CA GLY A 265 -1.43 -1.00 -17.91
C GLY A 265 -2.87 -1.11 -17.40
N LEU A 266 -3.40 -0.03 -16.80
CA LEU A 266 -4.79 0.05 -16.34
C LEU A 266 -5.78 -0.10 -17.51
N VAL A 267 -5.57 0.65 -18.60
CA VAL A 267 -6.45 0.63 -19.77
C VAL A 267 -6.39 -0.71 -20.48
N LEU A 268 -5.19 -1.18 -20.85
CA LEU A 268 -5.02 -2.43 -21.57
C LEU A 268 -5.43 -3.64 -20.73
N GLY A 269 -5.11 -3.66 -19.43
CA GLY A 269 -5.55 -4.69 -18.51
C GLY A 269 -7.08 -4.73 -18.36
N GLY A 270 -7.71 -3.56 -18.23
CA GLY A 270 -9.17 -3.43 -18.20
C GLY A 270 -9.84 -3.88 -19.50
N LEU A 271 -9.27 -3.52 -20.66
CA LEU A 271 -9.75 -3.95 -21.97
C LEU A 271 -9.58 -5.45 -22.18
N ALA A 272 -8.45 -6.04 -21.79
CA ALA A 272 -8.22 -7.48 -21.85
C ALA A 272 -9.22 -8.24 -20.98
N TRP A 273 -9.46 -7.77 -19.75
CA TRP A 273 -10.48 -8.35 -18.88
C TRP A 273 -11.90 -8.23 -19.47
N LEU A 274 -12.24 -7.08 -20.05
CA LEU A 274 -13.51 -6.89 -20.75
C LEU A 274 -13.63 -7.76 -22.00
N ALA A 275 -12.55 -7.99 -22.74
CA ALA A 275 -12.54 -8.86 -23.91
C ALA A 275 -12.89 -10.30 -23.53
N VAL A 276 -12.36 -10.78 -22.41
CA VAL A 276 -12.65 -12.12 -21.90
C VAL A 276 -14.05 -12.22 -21.30
N THR A 277 -14.48 -11.23 -20.51
CA THR A 277 -15.73 -11.33 -19.74
C THR A 277 -16.96 -10.80 -20.46
N ARG A 278 -16.83 -9.75 -21.28
CA ARG A 278 -17.91 -9.03 -21.96
C ARG A 278 -17.42 -8.42 -23.30
N PRO A 279 -17.08 -9.24 -24.31
CA PRO A 279 -16.40 -8.79 -25.54
C PRO A 279 -17.14 -7.66 -26.29
N ARG A 280 -18.48 -7.65 -26.23
CA ARG A 280 -19.31 -6.60 -26.88
C ARG A 280 -19.10 -5.20 -26.31
N ARG A 281 -18.53 -5.05 -25.11
CA ARG A 281 -18.28 -3.76 -24.46
C ARG A 281 -16.86 -3.21 -24.68
N VAL A 282 -15.98 -3.98 -25.33
CA VAL A 282 -14.58 -3.58 -25.52
C VAL A 282 -14.47 -2.34 -26.41
N LEU A 283 -15.09 -2.36 -27.59
CA LEU A 283 -15.05 -1.26 -28.56
C LEU A 283 -15.52 0.10 -27.98
N PRO A 284 -16.70 0.21 -27.34
CA PRO A 284 -17.13 1.49 -26.79
C PRO A 284 -16.24 1.96 -25.63
N VAL A 285 -15.76 1.05 -24.77
CA VAL A 285 -14.86 1.41 -23.67
C VAL A 285 -13.49 1.86 -24.19
N ALA A 286 -12.97 1.18 -25.22
CA ALA A 286 -11.72 1.57 -25.88
C ALA A 286 -11.84 2.96 -26.52
N ALA A 287 -12.96 3.24 -27.20
CA ALA A 287 -13.21 4.55 -27.79
C ALA A 287 -13.24 5.66 -26.72
N VAL A 288 -13.93 5.45 -25.60
CA VAL A 288 -13.95 6.40 -24.48
C VAL A 288 -12.56 6.58 -23.86
N ALA A 289 -11.79 5.49 -23.68
CA ALA A 289 -10.44 5.57 -23.14
C ALA A 289 -9.49 6.37 -24.04
N VAL A 290 -9.60 6.20 -25.37
CA VAL A 290 -8.85 7.00 -26.35
C VAL A 290 -9.25 8.47 -26.27
N LEU A 291 -10.54 8.78 -26.21
CA LEU A 291 -11.03 10.17 -26.08
C LEU A 291 -10.52 10.84 -24.80
N LEU A 292 -10.54 10.12 -23.67
CA LEU A 292 -10.00 10.61 -22.40
C LEU A 292 -8.47 10.79 -22.47
N ALA A 293 -7.75 9.87 -23.09
CA ALA A 293 -6.31 10.00 -23.28
C ALA A 293 -5.95 11.21 -24.13
N LEU A 294 -6.73 11.48 -25.20
CA LEU A 294 -6.56 12.68 -26.03
C LEU A 294 -6.89 13.97 -25.28
N ALA A 295 -7.90 13.96 -24.41
CA ALA A 295 -8.27 15.13 -23.61
C ALA A 295 -7.25 15.46 -22.51
N VAL A 296 -6.56 14.45 -21.99
CA VAL A 296 -5.57 14.59 -20.90
C VAL A 296 -4.14 14.71 -21.44
N ALA A 297 -3.91 14.44 -22.73
CA ALA A 297 -2.60 14.57 -23.34
C ALA A 297 -2.09 16.02 -23.24
N PRO A 298 -0.89 16.25 -22.64
CA PRO A 298 -0.36 17.60 -22.42
C PRO A 298 -0.12 18.41 -23.70
N SER A 299 -0.15 17.79 -24.88
CA SER A 299 -0.16 18.48 -26.18
C SER A 299 -1.40 19.36 -26.43
N ALA A 300 -2.41 19.33 -25.54
CA ALA A 300 -3.60 20.17 -25.61
C ALA A 300 -3.58 21.36 -24.64
N LEU A 301 -2.56 21.50 -23.78
CA LEU A 301 -2.40 22.71 -22.95
C LEU A 301 -1.68 23.78 -23.79
N PRO A 302 -2.33 24.92 -24.10
CA PRO A 302 -1.64 26.03 -24.76
C PRO A 302 -0.51 26.49 -23.86
N SER A 303 0.70 26.58 -24.40
CA SER A 303 1.83 27.28 -23.79
C SER A 303 1.36 28.64 -23.28
N ARG A 304 1.41 28.85 -21.97
CA ARG A 304 1.20 30.17 -21.36
C ARG A 304 2.51 30.72 -20.85
#